data_AF-A0A534U4I0-F1
#
_entry.id   AF-A0A534U4I0-F1
#
_cell.length_a   1.000
_cell.length_b   1.000
_cell.length_c   1.000
_cell.angle_alpha   90.00
_cell.angle_beta   90.00
_cell.angle_gamma   90.00
#
_symmetry.space_group_name_H-M   'P 1'
#
loop_
_entity.id
_entity.type
_entity.pdbx_description
1 polymer ?
#
loop_
_entity_poly.entity_id
_entity_poly.type
_entity_poly.pdbx_seq_one_letter_code
_entity_poly.pdbx_strand_id
1 'polypeptide(L)'
;MTTSLKLPRALRARVARVAKKTGRTPHRVMLDAIERETVREERLETFMKEAVAADRTIDETGEVYAAADVHRWLLRLASGKKAAPPRPWRG
;
A
#
# COMPACT_ATOMS: atom_id res chain seq x y z
N MET A 1 -7.36 -14.45 22.27
CA MET A 1 -7.98 -13.54 23.26
C MET A 1 -9.18 -12.87 22.61
N THR A 2 -10.25 -12.62 23.37
CA THR A 2 -11.44 -11.90 22.86
C THR A 2 -11.44 -10.49 23.41
N THR A 3 -11.44 -9.48 22.53
CA THR A 3 -11.56 -8.08 22.91
C THR A 3 -13.00 -7.62 22.66
N SER A 4 -13.58 -6.88 23.62
CA SER A 4 -14.94 -6.36 23.50
C SER A 4 -14.90 -4.94 22.92
N LEU A 5 -15.53 -4.73 21.76
CA LEU A 5 -15.56 -3.45 21.06
C LEU A 5 -16.91 -2.73 21.28
N LYS A 6 -16.87 -1.55 21.91
CA LYS A 6 -18.06 -0.69 22.02
C LYS A 6 -18.29 0.05 20.71
N LEU A 7 -19.35 -0.34 20.00
CA LEU A 7 -19.79 0.35 18.79
C LEU A 7 -20.95 1.31 19.09
N PRO A 8 -20.89 2.57 18.59
CA PRO A 8 -22.04 3.46 18.58
C PRO A 8 -23.24 2.81 17.89
N ARG A 9 -24.46 3.12 18.37
CA ARG A 9 -25.71 2.50 17.89
C ARG A 9 -25.88 2.63 16.36
N ALA A 10 -25.55 3.79 15.81
CA ALA A 10 -25.63 4.06 14.37
C ALA A 10 -24.69 3.16 13.55
N LEU A 11 -23.44 2.96 14.02
CA LEU A 11 -22.46 2.12 13.35
C LEU A 11 -22.87 0.64 13.41
N ARG A 12 -23.34 0.17 14.58
CA ARG A 12 -23.86 -1.19 14.73
C ARG A 12 -25.00 -1.49 13.74
N ALA A 13 -25.92 -0.54 13.56
CA ALA A 13 -27.01 -0.67 12.58
C ALA A 13 -26.50 -0.73 11.13
N ARG A 14 -25.48 0.06 10.77
CA ARG A 14 -24.85 0.01 9.44
C ARG A 14 -24.18 -1.34 9.18
N VAL A 15 -23.41 -1.84 10.14
CA VAL A 15 -22.74 -3.15 10.05
C VAL A 15 -23.76 -4.27 9.86
N ALA A 16 -24.87 -4.26 10.62
CA ALA A 16 -25.93 -5.24 10.47
C ALA A 16 -26.57 -5.22 9.07
N ARG A 17 -26.78 -4.04 8.47
CA ARG A 17 -27.28 -3.93 7.09
C ARG A 17 -26.31 -4.49 6.06
N VAL A 18 -25.01 -4.21 6.21
CA VAL A 18 -23.97 -4.75 5.31
C VAL A 18 -23.86 -6.26 5.44
N ALA A 19 -23.90 -6.78 6.67
CA ALA A 19 -23.91 -8.20 6.97
C ALA A 19 -25.08 -8.90 6.26
N LYS A 20 -26.31 -8.38 6.43
CA LYS A 20 -27.51 -8.89 5.74
C LYS A 20 -27.38 -8.86 4.22
N LYS A 21 -26.94 -7.73 3.66
CA LYS A 21 -26.78 -7.57 2.19
C LYS A 21 -25.77 -8.56 1.60
N THR A 22 -24.76 -8.94 2.38
CA THR A 22 -23.64 -9.78 1.90
C THR A 22 -23.70 -11.22 2.40
N GLY A 23 -24.79 -11.64 3.06
CA GLY A 23 -24.95 -13.00 3.58
C GLY A 23 -23.95 -13.38 4.68
N ARG A 24 -23.35 -12.38 5.36
CA ARG A 24 -22.32 -12.60 6.40
C ARG A 24 -22.87 -12.28 7.78
N THR A 25 -22.19 -12.76 8.82
CA THR A 25 -22.47 -12.33 10.20
C THR A 25 -21.90 -10.92 10.45
N PRO A 26 -22.52 -10.10 11.31
CA PRO A 26 -21.96 -8.82 11.71
C PRO A 26 -20.53 -8.94 12.27
N HIS A 27 -20.24 -10.01 13.01
CA HIS A 27 -18.91 -10.28 13.52
C HIS A 27 -17.86 -10.43 12.42
N ARG A 28 -18.14 -11.23 11.39
CA ARG A 28 -17.21 -11.37 10.24
C ARG A 28 -16.98 -10.05 9.53
N VAL A 29 -18.04 -9.26 9.33
CA VAL A 29 -17.91 -7.92 8.71
C VAL A 29 -17.00 -6.99 9.53
N MET A 30 -17.08 -7.05 10.86
CA MET A 30 -16.20 -6.25 11.73
C MET A 30 -14.74 -6.73 11.66
N LEU A 31 -14.51 -8.04 11.71
CA LEU A 31 -13.17 -8.60 11.57
C LEU A 31 -12.53 -8.22 10.23
N ASP A 32 -13.28 -8.38 9.13
CA ASP A 32 -12.81 -8.02 7.78
C ASP A 32 -12.43 -6.54 7.72
N ALA A 33 -13.18 -5.66 8.39
CA ALA A 33 -12.92 -4.24 8.39
C ALA A 33 -11.64 -3.91 9.17
N ILE A 34 -11.44 -4.52 10.34
CA ILE A 34 -10.24 -4.33 11.16
C ILE A 34 -9.01 -4.83 10.41
N GLU A 35 -9.07 -6.05 9.85
CA GLU A 35 -7.97 -6.65 9.08
C GLU A 35 -7.55 -5.75 7.91
N ARG A 36 -8.52 -5.24 7.15
CA ARG A 36 -8.24 -4.31 6.04
C ARG A 36 -7.58 -3.02 6.50
N GLU A 37 -8.01 -2.46 7.64
CA GLU A 37 -7.44 -1.24 8.19
C GLU A 37 -6.00 -1.47 8.67
N THR A 38 -5.77 -2.54 9.43
CA THR A 38 -4.44 -2.91 9.92
C THR A 38 -3.47 -3.09 8.76
N VAL A 39 -3.85 -3.87 7.74
CA VAL A 39 -3.01 -4.08 6.55
C VAL A 39 -2.75 -2.77 5.80
N ARG A 40 -3.72 -1.84 5.76
CA ARG A 40 -3.51 -0.54 5.12
C ARG A 40 -2.45 0.28 5.86
N GLU A 41 -2.57 0.36 7.19
CA GLU A 41 -1.63 1.11 8.03
C GLU A 41 -0.22 0.51 7.99
N GLU A 42 -0.10 -0.82 8.06
CA GLU A 42 1.20 -1.51 7.95
C GLU A 42 1.86 -1.20 6.60
N ARG A 43 1.11 -1.25 5.49
CA ARG A 43 1.65 -0.92 4.16
C ARG A 43 2.04 0.54 4.04
N LEU A 44 1.28 1.44 4.64
CA LEU A 44 1.60 2.87 4.65
C LEU A 44 2.90 3.12 5.42
N GLU A 45 3.06 2.48 6.57
CA GLU A 45 4.28 2.57 7.38
C GLU A 45 5.50 2.03 6.61
N THR A 46 5.37 0.87 5.97
CA THR A 46 6.43 0.31 5.12
C THR A 46 6.78 1.26 3.98
N PHE A 47 5.78 1.78 3.26
CA PHE A 47 6.00 2.73 2.17
C PHE A 47 6.71 4.00 2.63
N MET A 48 6.33 4.56 3.78
CA MET A 48 7.00 5.73 4.34
C MET A 48 8.46 5.44 4.73
N LYS A 49 8.73 4.27 5.33
CA LYS A 49 10.10 3.85 5.68
C LYS A 49 10.96 3.70 4.42
N GLU A 50 10.43 3.08 3.37
CA GLU A 50 11.11 2.94 2.08
C GLU A 50 11.40 4.30 1.43
N ALA A 51 10.43 5.23 1.47
CA ALA A 51 10.61 6.57 0.94
C ALA A 51 11.73 7.33 1.68
N VAL A 52 11.75 7.30 3.02
CA VAL A 52 12.81 7.94 3.81
C VAL A 52 14.18 7.31 3.55
N ALA A 53 14.25 5.99 3.38
CA ALA A 53 15.51 5.29 3.06
C ALA A 53 16.03 5.65 1.66
N ALA A 54 15.13 5.76 0.68
CA ALA A 54 15.48 6.20 -0.66
C ALA A 54 15.97 7.65 -0.67
N ASP A 55 15.32 8.54 0.08
CA ASP A 55 15.71 9.95 0.22
C ASP A 55 17.13 10.08 0.79
N ARG A 56 17.45 9.36 1.87
CA ARG A 56 18.81 9.31 2.42
C ARG A 56 19.84 8.79 1.42
N THR A 57 19.47 7.76 0.65
CA THR A 57 20.36 7.21 -0.38
C THR A 57 20.64 8.25 -1.46
N ILE A 58 19.64 9.04 -1.85
CA ILE A 58 19.80 10.14 -2.80
C ILE A 58 20.72 11.21 -2.22
N ASP A 59 20.53 11.62 -0.96
CA ASP A 59 21.40 12.59 -0.29
C ASP A 59 22.86 12.13 -0.22
N GLU A 60 23.10 10.84 0.04
CA GLU A 60 24.45 10.26 0.16
C GLU A 60 25.14 10.04 -1.19
N THR A 61 24.40 9.59 -2.21
CA THR A 61 24.98 9.13 -3.49
C THR A 61 24.82 10.12 -4.64
N GLY A 62 23.82 11.01 -4.56
CA GLY A 62 23.40 11.88 -5.67
C GLY A 62 22.86 11.11 -6.88
N GLU A 63 22.63 9.80 -6.78
CA GLU A 63 22.19 8.96 -7.89
C GLU A 63 20.66 8.98 -8.02
N VAL A 64 20.16 9.95 -8.77
CA VAL A 64 18.78 10.03 -9.22
C VAL A 64 18.68 9.62 -10.69
N TYR A 65 17.53 9.12 -11.13
CA TYR A 65 17.30 8.73 -12.53
C TYR A 65 16.07 9.46 -13.05
N ALA A 66 16.10 9.92 -14.31
CA ALA A 66 14.93 10.52 -14.93
C ALA A 66 13.80 9.50 -15.04
N ALA A 67 12.64 9.80 -14.45
CA ALA A 67 11.51 8.85 -14.40
C ALA A 67 11.09 8.34 -15.79
N ALA A 68 11.13 9.20 -16.80
CA ALA A 68 10.84 8.83 -18.19
C ALA A 68 11.76 7.73 -18.73
N ASP A 69 13.05 7.77 -18.40
CA ASP A 69 14.03 6.80 -18.88
C ASP A 69 13.93 5.48 -18.13
N VAL A 70 13.62 5.51 -16.83
CA VAL A 70 13.28 4.33 -16.05
C VAL A 70 12.03 3.66 -16.60
N HIS A 71 10.96 4.41 -16.88
CA HIS A 71 9.73 3.86 -17.46
C HIS A 71 9.97 3.19 -18.82
N ARG A 72 10.71 3.86 -19.72
CA ARG A 72 11.09 3.27 -21.01
C ARG A 72 11.93 2.01 -20.85
N TRP A 73 12.81 1.96 -19.86
CA TRP A 73 13.62 0.77 -19.56
C TRP A 73 12.75 -0.39 -19.05
N LEU A 74 11.85 -0.13 -18.09
CA LEU A 74 10.92 -1.13 -17.56
C LEU A 74 9.99 -1.72 -18.64
N LEU A 75 9.44 -0.88 -19.52
CA LEU A 75 8.62 -1.34 -20.64
C LEU A 75 9.38 -2.26 -21.59
N ARG A 76 10.67 -1.98 -21.84
CA ARG A 76 11.52 -2.86 -22.66
C ARG A 76 11.81 -4.19 -21.96
N LEU A 77 12.10 -4.18 -20.65
CA LEU A 77 12.26 -5.41 -19.88
C LEU A 77 10.99 -6.28 -19.90
N ALA A 78 9.82 -5.68 -19.69
CA ALA A 78 8.53 -6.39 -19.71
C ALA A 78 8.25 -7.05 -21.07
N SER A 79 8.78 -6.49 -22.16
CA SER A 79 8.69 -7.07 -23.52
C SER A 79 9.72 -8.18 -23.81
N GLY A 80 10.48 -8.62 -22.80
CA GLY A 80 11.52 -9.65 -22.94
C GLY A 80 12.81 -9.17 -23.62
N LYS A 81 12.95 -7.87 -23.86
CA LYS A 81 14.15 -7.30 -24.49
C LYS A 81 15.20 -7.04 -23.41
N LYS A 82 16.44 -7.50 -23.63
CA LYS A 82 17.58 -7.06 -22.83
C LYS A 82 17.78 -5.56 -23.04
N ALA A 83 17.60 -4.78 -21.97
CA ALA A 83 17.78 -3.34 -22.00
C ALA A 83 18.79 -2.94 -20.92
N ALA A 84 19.80 -2.15 -21.31
CA ALA A 84 20.72 -1.55 -20.35
C ALA A 84 19.97 -0.56 -19.44
N PRO A 85 20.30 -0.49 -18.15
CA PRO A 85 19.68 0.44 -17.21
C PRO A 85 19.91 1.89 -17.66
N PRO A 86 19.00 2.82 -17.31
CA PRO A 86 19.17 4.23 -17.59
C PRO A 86 20.42 4.77 -16.89
N ARG A 87 21.02 5.83 -17.44
CA ARG A 87 22.15 6.50 -16.78
C ARG A 87 21.62 7.39 -15.63
N PRO A 88 22.39 7.57 -14.55
CA PRO A 88 22.05 8.54 -13.51
C PRO A 88 21.83 9.92 -14.15
N TRP A 89 20.72 10.56 -13.79
CA TRP A 89 20.45 11.94 -14.16
C TRP A 89 21.48 12.82 -13.45
N ARG A 90 22.27 13.52 -14.25
CA ARG A 90 23.05 14.66 -13.81
C ARG A 90 22.40 15.85 -14.50
N GLY A 91 21.96 16.84 -13.70
CA GLY A 91 21.18 18.03 -14.08
C GLY A 91 21.20 18.41 -15.55
#